data_AF-A0A936XN89-F1
#
_entry.id   AF-A0A936XN89-F1
#
_cell.length_a   1.000
_cell.length_b   1.000
_cell.length_c   1.000
_cell.angle_alpha   90.00
_cell.angle_beta   90.00
_cell.angle_gamma   90.00
#
_symmetry.space_group_name_H-M   'P 1'
#
loop_
_entity.id
_entity.type
_entity.pdbx_description
1 polymer ?
#
loop_
_entity_poly.entity_id
_entity_poly.type
_entity_poly.pdbx_seq_one_letter_code
_entity_poly.pdbx_strand_id
1 'polypeptide(L)' 'MKIEDYFRLCYGLFAKDLMNLQGENYQFVDLSGMFDGFDEQDEIFMDSYHFGDRGNEKIAENIFLHIKGRLARQARPPA' A
#
# COMPACT_ATOMS: atom_id res chain seq x y z
N MET A 1 -23.74 -12.04 -5.19
CA MET A 1 -22.62 -11.22 -4.68
C MET A 1 -22.25 -10.24 -5.77
N LYS A 2 -22.16 -8.93 -5.51
CA LYS A 2 -21.68 -8.00 -6.53
C LYS A 2 -20.19 -8.23 -6.75
N ILE A 3 -19.69 -7.93 -7.95
CA ILE A 3 -18.27 -8.11 -8.28
C ILE A 3 -17.36 -7.29 -7.35
N GLU A 4 -17.80 -6.10 -6.94
CA GLU A 4 -17.12 -5.25 -5.95
C GLU A 4 -17.02 -5.91 -4.58
N ASP A 5 -18.10 -6.55 -4.11
CA ASP A 5 -18.11 -7.26 -2.82
C ASP A 5 -17.14 -8.44 -2.84
N TYR A 6 -17.04 -9.12 -3.99
CA TYR A 6 -16.09 -10.21 -4.20
C TYR A 6 -14.65 -9.71 -4.08
N PHE A 7 -14.29 -8.65 -4.80
CA PHE A 7 -12.93 -8.09 -4.73
C PHE A 7 -12.59 -7.55 -3.35
N ARG A 8 -13.52 -6.84 -2.70
CA ARG A 8 -13.34 -6.35 -1.32
C ARG A 8 -13.07 -7.50 -0.35
N LEU A 9 -13.81 -8.61 -0.48
CA LEU A 9 -13.57 -9.81 0.32
C LEU A 9 -12.19 -10.41 0.03
N CYS A 10 -11.83 -10.60 -1.24
CA CYS A 10 -10.55 -11.18 -1.63
C CYS A 10 -9.36 -10.35 -1.13
N TYR A 11 -9.37 -9.03 -1.32
CA TYR A 11 -8.31 -8.15 -0.82
C TYR A 11 -8.22 -8.17 0.71
N GLY A 12 -9.35 -8.20 1.41
CA GLY A 12 -9.38 -8.34 2.86
C GLY A 12 -8.76 -9.67 3.35
N LEU A 13 -9.01 -10.77 2.64
CA LEU A 13 -8.40 -12.07 2.95
C LEU A 13 -6.89 -12.04 2.72
N PHE A 14 -6.41 -11.49 1.60
CA PHE A 14 -4.97 -11.35 1.35
C PHE A 14 -4.29 -10.47 2.39
N ALA A 15 -4.86 -9.31 2.72
CA ALA A 15 -4.30 -8.42 3.73
C ALA A 15 -4.19 -9.12 5.09
N LYS A 16 -5.23 -9.86 5.50
CA LYS A 16 -5.22 -10.65 6.73
C LYS A 16 -4.09 -11.69 6.74
N ASP A 17 -3.92 -12.45 5.66
CA ASP A 17 -2.91 -13.52 5.61
C ASP A 17 -1.50 -12.93 5.57
N LEU A 18 -1.28 -11.87 4.78
CA LEU A 18 0.01 -11.18 4.68
C LEU A 18 0.40 -10.46 5.97
N MET A 19 -0.55 -9.86 6.69
CA MET A 19 -0.30 -9.25 8.00
C MET A 19 0.17 -10.25 9.05
N ASN A 20 -0.28 -11.50 8.96
CA ASN A 20 0.07 -12.56 9.91
C ASN A 20 1.35 -13.32 9.53
N LEU A 21 1.91 -13.08 8.35
CA LEU A 21 3.13 -13.72 7.91
C LEU A 21 4.32 -13.22 8.77
N GLN A 22 5.03 -14.15 9.41
CA GLN A 22 6.27 -13.86 10.10
C GLN A 22 7.46 -14.32 9.25
N GLY A 23 8.48 -13.47 9.14
CA GLY A 23 9.71 -13.78 8.45
C GLY A 23 10.78 -12.75 8.75
N GLU A 24 12.04 -13.16 8.74
CA GLU A 24 13.16 -12.22 8.82
C GLU A 24 13.10 -11.26 7.64
N ASN A 25 13.32 -9.97 7.92
CA ASN A 25 13.30 -8.88 6.92
C ASN A 25 11.95 -8.64 6.22
N TYR A 26 10.89 -9.36 6.57
CA TYR A 26 9.55 -9.18 6.02
C TYR A 26 8.76 -8.10 6.78
N GLN A 27 8.01 -7.30 6.02
CA GLN A 27 6.98 -6.43 6.56
C GLN A 27 5.90 -6.23 5.49
N PHE A 28 4.65 -6.50 5.85
CA PHE A 28 3.51 -6.09 5.04
C PHE A 28 3.13 -4.64 5.33
N VAL A 29 2.78 -3.89 4.27
CA VAL A 29 2.27 -2.53 4.36
C VAL A 29 1.01 -2.47 3.51
N ASP A 30 -0.12 -2.17 4.14
CA ASP A 30 -1.40 -1.97 3.45
C ASP A 30 -1.50 -0.53 2.96
N LEU A 31 -1.61 -0.37 1.64
CA LEU A 31 -1.73 0.90 0.94
C LEU A 31 -3.07 1.02 0.19
N SER A 32 -4.01 0.10 0.41
CA SER A 32 -5.27 0.03 -0.34
C SER A 32 -6.12 1.29 -0.23
N GLY A 33 -6.10 1.97 0.92
CA GLY A 33 -6.82 3.23 1.14
C GLY A 33 -6.06 4.51 0.75
N MET A 34 -4.89 4.40 0.10
CA MET A 34 -4.06 5.57 -0.23
C MET A 34 -4.82 6.59 -1.11
N PHE A 35 -5.75 6.11 -1.92
CA PHE A 35 -6.43 6.91 -2.93
C PHE A 35 -7.90 7.25 -2.61
N ASP A 36 -8.41 6.88 -1.43
CA ASP A 36 -9.83 7.02 -1.07
C ASP A 36 -10.37 8.48 -1.11
N GLY A 37 -9.48 9.48 -1.15
CA GLY A 37 -9.82 10.90 -1.19
C GLY A 37 -9.56 11.60 -2.53
N PHE A 38 -9.16 10.87 -3.57
CA PHE A 38 -8.91 11.43 -4.90
C PHE A 38 -10.11 11.18 -5.81
N ASP A 39 -10.31 12.07 -6.78
CA ASP A 39 -11.35 11.93 -7.79
C ASP A 39 -10.76 11.74 -9.21
N GLU A 40 -11.63 11.64 -10.21
CA GLU A 40 -11.22 11.42 -11.60
C GLU A 40 -10.37 12.58 -12.16
N GLN A 41 -10.51 13.80 -11.63
CA GLN A 41 -9.73 14.97 -12.05
C GLN A 41 -8.31 14.94 -11.51
N ASP A 42 -8.02 14.06 -10.54
CA ASP A 42 -6.68 13.94 -9.98
C ASP A 42 -5.71 13.13 -10.86
N GLU A 43 -6.18 12.50 -11.93
CA GLU A 43 -5.36 11.74 -12.90
C GLU A 43 -4.47 10.67 -12.23
N ILE A 44 -4.98 10.05 -11.14
CA ILE A 44 -4.26 9.02 -10.40
C ILE A 44 -4.12 7.74 -11.22
N PHE A 45 -5.16 7.36 -11.94
CA PHE A 45 -5.21 6.13 -12.71
C PHE A 45 -5.37 6.41 -14.21
N MET A 46 -4.64 5.67 -15.05
CA MET A 46 -4.78 5.69 -16.50
C MET A 46 -6.01 4.92 -16.98
N ASP A 47 -6.39 3.89 -16.22
CA ASP A 47 -7.57 3.05 -16.43
C ASP A 47 -8.07 2.54 -15.07
N SER A 48 -8.92 1.52 -15.03
CA SER A 48 -9.44 0.99 -13.75
C SER A 48 -8.38 0.34 -12.83
N TYR A 49 -7.12 0.20 -13.24
CA TYR A 49 -6.10 -0.57 -12.53
C TYR A 49 -4.69 0.04 -12.51
N HIS A 50 -4.27 0.72 -13.58
CA HIS A 50 -2.90 1.19 -13.74
C HIS A 50 -2.75 2.64 -13.27
N PHE A 51 -1.73 2.91 -12.47
CA PHE A 51 -1.41 4.27 -12.05
C PHE A 51 -0.81 5.08 -13.19
N GLY A 52 -1.27 6.33 -13.34
CA GLY A 52 -0.60 7.35 -14.13
C GLY A 52 0.62 7.93 -13.40
N ASP A 53 1.22 8.97 -13.95
CA ASP A 53 2.42 9.60 -13.38
C ASP A 53 2.19 10.05 -11.93
N ARG A 54 1.05 10.70 -11.66
CA ARG A 54 0.71 11.20 -10.33
C ARG A 54 0.42 10.08 -9.33
N GLY A 55 -0.24 9.00 -9.77
CA GLY A 55 -0.43 7.82 -8.93
C GLY A 55 0.90 7.13 -8.58
N ASN A 56 1.81 7.00 -9.55
CA ASN A 56 3.14 6.44 -9.34
C ASN A 56 3.98 7.31 -8.38
N GLU A 57 3.93 8.63 -8.52
CA GLU A 57 4.58 9.56 -7.58
C GLU A 57 4.11 9.32 -6.14
N LYS A 58 2.78 9.30 -5.92
CA LYS A 58 2.20 9.11 -4.58
C LYS A 58 2.58 7.78 -3.93
N ILE A 59 2.62 6.71 -4.72
CA ILE A 59 3.09 5.41 -4.25
C ILE A 59 4.57 5.44 -3.92
N ALA A 60 5.40 6.02 -4.80
CA ALA A 60 6.84 6.11 -4.56
C ALA A 60 7.16 6.91 -3.30
N GLU A 61 6.46 8.03 -3.06
CA GLU A 61 6.57 8.82 -1.83
C GLU A 61 6.26 7.97 -0.58
N ASN A 62 5.16 7.23 -0.59
CA ASN A 62 4.77 6.39 0.54
C ASN A 62 5.76 5.24 0.79
N ILE A 63 6.18 4.55 -0.28
CA ILE A 63 7.21 3.50 -0.19
C ILE A 63 8.49 4.07 0.42
N PHE A 64 8.94 5.25 -0.06
CA PHE A 64 10.11 5.93 0.48
C PHE A 64 9.97 6.23 1.97
N LEU A 65 8.83 6.77 2.41
CA LEU A 65 8.57 7.06 3.82
C LEU A 65 8.62 5.79 4.69
N HIS A 66 8.06 4.68 4.21
CA HIS A 66 8.12 3.39 4.91
C HIS A 66 9.55 2.86 5.01
N ILE A 67 10.32 2.88 3.93
CA ILE A 67 11.72 2.45 3.91
C ILE A 67 12.56 3.34 4.83
N LYS A 68 12.44 4.66 4.71
CA LYS A 68 13.16 5.63 5.55
C LYS A 68 12.87 5.40 7.03
N GLY A 69 11.60 5.19 7.39
CA GLY A 69 11.20 4.87 8.77
C GLY A 69 11.81 3.56 9.29
N ARG A 70 12.01 2.55 8.42
CA ARG A 70 12.70 1.31 8.79
C ARG A 70 14.20 1.52 9.03
N LEU A 71 14.87 2.20 8.10
CA LEU A 71 16.30 2.48 8.21
C LEU A 71 16.63 3.29 9.48
N ALA A 72 15.79 4.29 9.80
CA ALA A 72 15.94 5.09 11.03
C ALA A 72 15.79 4.26 12.31
N ARG A 73 14.93 3.23 12.31
CA ARG A 73 14.76 2.30 13.45
C ARG A 73 15.93 1.34 13.60
N GLN A 74 16.49 0.85 12.50
CA GLN A 74 17.67 -0.02 12.51
C GLN A 74 18.95 0.72 12.94
N ALA A 75 19.08 2.01 12.61
CA ALA A 75 20.24 2.82 12.96
C ALA A 75 20.28 3.27 14.44
N ARG A 76 19.21 3.07 15.21
CA ARG A 76 19.15 3.46 16.62
C ARG A 76 19.75 2.31 17.46
N PRO A 77 20.82 2.53 18.25
CA PRO A 77 21.39 1.46 19.07
C PRO A 77 20.37 0.99 20.12
N PRO A 78 20.40 -0.29 20.53
CA PRO A 78 19.61 -0.74 21.68
C PRO A 78 20.05 0.04 22.92
N ALA A 79 19.07 0.47 23.72
CA ALA A 79 19.28 1.12 25.02
C ALA A 79 19.78 0.12 26.06
#